data_AF-A0A948R5R4-F1
#
_entry.id   AF-A0A948R5R4-F1
#
_cell.length_a   1.000
_cell.length_b   1.000
_cell.length_c   1.000
_cell.angle_alpha   90.00
_cell.angle_beta   90.00
_cell.angle_gamma   90.00
#
_symmetry.space_group_name_H-M   'P 1'
#
loop_
_entity.id
_entity.type
_entity.pdbx_description
1 polymer ?
#
loop_
_entity_poly.entity_id
_entity_poly.type
_entity_poly.pdbx_seq_one_letter_code
_entity_poly.pdbx_strand_id
1 'polypeptide(L)'
;DLGLRSLEDLTFAHFAPEMEQIVIAYYEIMTEGDATGQPFTFPIPTVNITEDFDWDSRVASAIFDNAAKVGSSYFQNFIGSQYLRDPANGERHPNPDAYAPGAVRSMCCRLQLDLRELLKRGNGLFGSAEMTGSLGVVTINMAALGYRFKGDLDGFTAELDRLMDIASSTLEKKRIFVQSMYDRGLYPYTARYLPFLRNHFSTIGVNGMNEMVRNFTGDAHDLTAPEGIEMALGILDHMRARLVGYQARTGNLYNLEATPAEGTTYRFAKEDRKRFPDILQAGSGDNIYYTNSSQIPVDHTEDPFEALELQDDLQCKYTGGTVLHLYMSEKLSSSDAARGFLRTVLTRYRLPYVTLTPVFSVCDTHGYLAGEQPDCPECGSSTKVWTRVMGYFRPVDSFNKGKVGEHRQRRHFTEDAAMVENLFDRAG
;
A
#
# COMPACT_ATOMS: atom_id res chain seq x y z
N ASP A 1 31.33 -2.59 -30.17
CA ASP A 1 30.64 -2.02 -31.34
C ASP A 1 29.15 -2.35 -31.16
N LEU A 2 28.31 -1.34 -30.96
CA LEU A 2 26.87 -1.50 -30.72
C LEU A 2 26.08 -1.60 -32.03
N GLY A 3 26.75 -1.58 -33.20
CA GLY A 3 26.08 -1.61 -34.51
C GLY A 3 25.33 -0.32 -34.86
N LEU A 4 25.61 0.77 -34.14
CA LEU A 4 24.95 2.07 -34.29
C LEU A 4 25.73 2.99 -35.23
N ARG A 5 25.01 3.80 -36.00
CA ARG A 5 25.60 4.69 -37.02
C ARG A 5 25.86 6.09 -36.49
N SER A 6 25.13 6.51 -35.45
CA SER A 6 25.21 7.82 -34.83
C SER A 6 24.84 7.78 -33.33
N LEU A 7 25.09 8.87 -32.62
CA LEU A 7 24.62 9.03 -31.23
C LEU A 7 23.09 9.13 -31.13
N GLU A 8 22.42 9.59 -32.19
CA GLU A 8 20.95 9.71 -32.22
C GLU A 8 20.26 8.35 -32.30
N ASP A 9 20.99 7.31 -32.74
CA ASP A 9 20.50 5.93 -32.76
C ASP A 9 20.56 5.27 -31.36
N LEU A 10 21.17 5.92 -30.37
CA LEU A 10 21.22 5.40 -29.00
C LEU A 10 19.85 5.48 -28.34
N THR A 11 19.28 4.31 -28.05
CA THR A 11 18.16 4.14 -27.13
C THR A 11 18.62 3.73 -25.74
N PHE A 12 17.73 3.81 -24.73
CA PHE A 12 17.99 3.33 -23.37
C PHE A 12 18.38 1.84 -23.31
N ALA A 13 17.93 1.03 -24.26
CA ALA A 13 18.26 -0.40 -24.29
C ALA A 13 19.76 -0.67 -24.46
N HIS A 14 20.52 0.27 -25.06
CA HIS A 14 21.97 0.13 -25.21
C HIS A 14 22.75 0.34 -23.92
N PHE A 15 22.12 0.88 -22.88
CA PHE A 15 22.73 1.16 -21.58
C PHE A 15 22.28 0.16 -20.51
N ALA A 16 21.76 -1.01 -20.92
CA ALA A 16 21.35 -2.05 -19.98
C ALA A 16 22.46 -2.44 -18.99
N PRO A 17 23.73 -2.65 -19.41
CA PRO A 17 24.81 -3.00 -18.47
C PRO A 17 25.08 -1.91 -17.41
N GLU A 18 25.03 -0.63 -17.79
CA GLU A 18 25.20 0.49 -16.87
C GLU A 18 24.01 0.62 -15.91
N MET A 19 22.79 0.42 -16.41
CA MET A 19 21.58 0.42 -15.59
C MET A 19 21.59 -0.72 -14.58
N GLU A 20 22.02 -1.92 -14.96
CA GLU A 20 22.17 -3.06 -14.04
C GLU A 20 23.16 -2.74 -12.92
N GLN A 21 24.31 -2.14 -13.25
CA GLN A 21 25.32 -1.75 -12.24
C GLN A 21 24.76 -0.75 -11.24
N ILE A 22 24.01 0.26 -11.70
CA ILE A 22 23.39 1.26 -10.83
C ILE A 22 22.38 0.59 -9.88
N VAL A 23 21.54 -0.31 -10.38
CA VAL A 23 20.53 -0.98 -9.56
C VAL A 23 21.18 -1.91 -8.54
N ILE A 24 22.18 -2.69 -8.93
CA ILE A 24 22.92 -3.57 -8.03
C ILE A 24 23.59 -2.75 -6.92
N ALA A 25 24.36 -1.71 -7.26
CA ALA A 25 25.04 -0.86 -6.28
C ALA A 25 24.04 -0.19 -5.32
N TYR A 26 22.89 0.26 -5.84
CA TYR A 26 21.82 0.81 -5.01
C TYR A 26 21.30 -0.21 -3.99
N TYR A 27 21.00 -1.44 -4.41
CA TYR A 27 20.46 -2.46 -3.52
C TYR A 27 21.49 -3.02 -2.55
N GLU A 28 22.76 -3.13 -2.94
CA GLU A 28 23.87 -3.48 -2.03
C GLU A 28 23.95 -2.47 -0.88
N ILE A 29 24.00 -1.17 -1.19
CA ILE A 29 24.01 -0.09 -0.18
C ILE A 29 22.75 -0.15 0.71
N MET A 30 21.56 -0.33 0.12
CA MET A 30 20.31 -0.43 0.88
C MET A 30 20.25 -1.69 1.78
N THR A 31 21.04 -2.72 1.48
CA THR A 31 21.10 -3.98 2.25
C THR A 31 22.15 -3.93 3.35
N GLU A 32 23.26 -3.25 3.11
CA GLU A 32 24.32 -2.99 4.09
C GLU A 32 23.84 -2.00 5.15
N GLY A 33 23.16 -0.92 4.74
CA GLY A 33 22.74 0.17 5.62
C GLY A 33 23.81 1.27 5.73
N ASP A 34 23.64 2.15 6.72
CA ASP A 34 24.63 3.19 7.02
C ASP A 34 25.90 2.62 7.67
N ALA A 35 26.82 3.49 8.10
CA ALA A 35 28.08 3.08 8.73
C ALA A 35 27.91 2.23 10.00
N THR A 36 26.71 2.20 10.59
CA THR A 36 26.35 1.39 11.76
C THR A 36 25.39 0.23 11.42
N GLY A 37 25.13 0.01 10.12
CA GLY A 37 24.19 -0.99 9.63
C GLY A 37 22.71 -0.61 9.81
N GLN A 38 22.40 0.66 10.09
CA GLN A 38 21.01 1.11 10.16
C GLN A 38 20.42 1.20 8.75
N PRO A 39 19.13 0.83 8.59
CA PRO A 39 18.47 0.90 7.29
C PRO A 39 18.24 2.35 6.89
N PHE A 40 18.21 2.61 5.59
CA PHE A 40 17.79 3.90 5.06
C PHE A 40 16.26 3.98 5.01
N THR A 41 15.68 5.06 5.56
CA THR A 41 14.25 5.33 5.41
C THR A 41 13.90 5.72 3.96
N PHE A 42 14.81 6.39 3.25
CA PHE A 42 14.61 6.91 1.91
C PHE A 42 15.86 6.73 1.04
N PRO A 43 15.72 6.64 -0.30
CA PRO A 43 14.45 6.62 -1.03
C PRO A 43 13.69 5.29 -0.82
N ILE A 44 12.39 5.28 -1.14
CA ILE A 44 11.57 4.07 -1.07
C ILE A 44 11.56 3.44 -2.47
N PRO A 45 12.27 2.32 -2.70
CA PRO A 45 12.26 1.70 -4.00
C PRO A 45 10.92 1.02 -4.29
N THR A 46 10.52 1.07 -5.55
CA THR A 46 9.41 0.29 -6.09
C THR A 46 9.92 -0.52 -7.27
N VAL A 47 9.74 -1.83 -7.23
CA VAL A 47 10.12 -2.77 -8.28
C VAL A 47 8.85 -3.18 -9.03
N ASN A 48 8.83 -2.91 -10.33
CA ASN A 48 7.74 -3.33 -11.19
C ASN A 48 8.02 -4.75 -11.66
N ILE A 49 7.16 -5.69 -11.29
CA ILE A 49 7.31 -7.10 -11.66
C ILE A 49 6.34 -7.39 -12.80
N THR A 50 6.88 -7.44 -14.02
CA THR A 50 6.17 -7.77 -15.27
C THR A 50 6.33 -9.24 -15.63
N GLU A 51 5.57 -9.72 -16.61
CA GLU A 51 5.63 -11.12 -17.06
C GLU A 51 7.00 -11.52 -17.63
N ASP A 52 7.72 -10.57 -18.23
CA ASP A 52 9.06 -10.71 -18.79
C ASP A 52 10.18 -10.40 -17.79
N PHE A 53 9.86 -10.21 -16.50
CA PHE A 53 10.85 -9.96 -15.46
C PHE A 53 11.82 -11.16 -15.34
N ASP A 54 13.13 -10.90 -15.51
CA ASP A 54 14.17 -11.91 -15.35
C ASP A 54 14.50 -12.15 -13.88
N TRP A 55 13.85 -13.18 -13.32
CA TRP A 55 13.98 -13.62 -11.93
C TRP A 55 15.38 -14.15 -11.58
N ASP A 56 16.19 -14.53 -12.57
CA ASP A 56 17.51 -15.14 -12.39
C ASP A 56 18.66 -14.17 -12.71
N SER A 57 18.33 -12.91 -13.05
CA SER A 57 19.32 -11.86 -13.29
C SER A 57 20.09 -11.47 -12.03
N ARG A 58 21.30 -10.92 -12.21
CA ARG A 58 22.11 -10.35 -11.12
C ARG A 58 21.38 -9.21 -10.39
N VAL A 59 20.59 -8.43 -11.13
CA VAL A 59 19.74 -7.38 -10.57
C VAL A 59 18.67 -7.98 -9.65
N ALA A 60 17.99 -9.04 -10.10
CA ALA A 60 17.01 -9.73 -9.28
C ALA A 60 17.65 -10.28 -7.99
N SER A 61 18.84 -10.88 -8.05
CA SER A 61 19.56 -11.33 -6.85
C SER A 61 19.74 -10.20 -5.84
N ALA A 62 20.25 -9.03 -6.25
CA ALA A 62 20.44 -7.88 -5.35
C ALA A 62 19.11 -7.36 -4.76
N ILE A 63 18.04 -7.34 -5.56
CA ILE A 63 16.69 -6.96 -5.10
C ILE A 63 16.20 -7.92 -4.02
N PHE A 64 16.32 -9.24 -4.24
CA PHE A 64 15.78 -10.24 -3.33
C PHE A 64 16.67 -10.49 -2.10
N ASP A 65 17.98 -10.23 -2.19
CA ASP A 65 18.87 -10.15 -1.02
C ASP A 65 18.40 -9.04 -0.07
N ASN A 66 18.09 -7.87 -0.63
CA ASN A 66 17.51 -6.78 0.14
C ASN A 66 16.13 -7.15 0.68
N ALA A 67 15.27 -7.77 -0.13
CA ALA A 67 13.91 -8.13 0.27
C ALA A 67 13.90 -9.13 1.44
N ALA A 68 14.79 -10.12 1.41
CA ALA A 68 14.93 -11.14 2.44
C ALA A 68 15.43 -10.56 3.77
N LYS A 69 16.38 -9.61 3.73
CA LYS A 69 17.02 -9.05 4.94
C LYS A 69 16.30 -7.83 5.50
N VAL A 70 16.09 -6.80 4.67
CA VAL A 70 15.61 -5.48 5.10
C VAL A 70 14.18 -5.22 4.61
N GLY A 71 13.82 -5.69 3.41
CA GLY A 71 12.49 -5.49 2.85
C GLY A 71 12.22 -4.08 2.35
N SER A 72 13.21 -3.39 1.75
CA SER A 72 13.11 -1.96 1.39
C SER A 72 12.12 -1.65 0.27
N SER A 73 11.86 -2.63 -0.61
CA SER A 73 11.05 -2.45 -1.82
C SER A 73 9.56 -2.60 -1.60
N TYR A 74 8.80 -1.85 -2.40
CA TYR A 74 7.47 -2.24 -2.83
C TYR A 74 7.59 -3.07 -4.09
N PHE A 75 6.70 -4.06 -4.25
CA PHE A 75 6.58 -4.84 -5.46
C PHE A 75 5.24 -4.53 -6.11
N GLN A 76 5.30 -3.90 -7.29
CA GLN A 76 4.11 -3.68 -8.10
C GLN A 76 3.82 -4.94 -8.91
N ASN A 77 2.62 -5.47 -8.77
CA ASN A 77 2.18 -6.66 -9.46
C ASN A 77 1.68 -6.32 -10.86
N PHE A 78 2.43 -6.70 -11.89
CA PHE A 78 1.97 -6.71 -13.29
C PHE A 78 1.95 -8.13 -13.87
N ILE A 79 1.90 -9.16 -13.01
CA ILE A 79 1.70 -10.55 -13.41
C ILE A 79 0.25 -10.95 -13.12
N GLY A 80 -0.07 -11.24 -11.86
CA GLY A 80 -1.38 -11.73 -11.46
C GLY A 80 -2.48 -10.67 -11.60
N SER A 81 -2.15 -9.39 -11.40
CA SER A 81 -3.11 -8.29 -11.56
C SER A 81 -3.70 -8.19 -12.97
N GLN A 82 -2.98 -8.65 -14.00
CA GLN A 82 -3.37 -8.54 -15.40
C GLN A 82 -4.45 -9.54 -15.80
N TYR A 83 -4.77 -10.51 -14.93
CA TYR A 83 -5.69 -11.60 -15.25
C TYR A 83 -6.73 -11.81 -14.17
N LEU A 84 -7.94 -12.15 -14.59
CA LEU A 84 -8.94 -12.81 -13.77
C LEU A 84 -8.77 -14.31 -13.94
N ARG A 85 -9.00 -15.08 -12.86
CA ARG A 85 -9.02 -16.53 -12.90
C ARG A 85 -10.45 -17.01 -12.77
N ASP A 86 -10.85 -17.93 -13.64
CA ASP A 86 -12.12 -18.64 -13.49
C ASP A 86 -12.04 -19.54 -12.23
N PRO A 87 -12.95 -19.38 -11.26
CA PRO A 87 -12.92 -20.17 -10.02
C PRO A 87 -13.12 -21.67 -10.21
N ALA A 88 -13.77 -22.10 -11.30
CA ALA A 88 -14.14 -23.50 -11.55
C ALA A 88 -13.03 -24.29 -12.26
N ASN A 89 -12.25 -23.65 -13.14
CA ASN A 89 -11.23 -24.35 -13.93
C ASN A 89 -9.82 -23.72 -13.86
N GLY A 90 -9.68 -22.54 -13.24
CA GLY A 90 -8.40 -21.82 -13.10
C GLY A 90 -7.91 -21.12 -14.36
N GLU A 91 -8.71 -21.07 -15.43
CA GLU A 91 -8.37 -20.41 -16.69
C GLU A 91 -8.17 -18.90 -16.49
N ARG A 92 -7.18 -18.34 -17.17
CA ARG A 92 -6.83 -16.91 -17.07
C ARG A 92 -7.45 -16.13 -18.21
N HIS A 93 -8.18 -15.08 -17.88
CA HIS A 93 -8.71 -14.12 -18.83
C HIS A 93 -8.16 -12.72 -18.54
N PRO A 94 -7.88 -11.88 -19.56
CA PRO A 94 -7.43 -10.52 -19.33
C PRO A 94 -8.35 -9.77 -18.39
N ASN A 95 -7.80 -9.14 -17.35
CA ASN A 95 -8.55 -8.34 -16.41
C ASN A 95 -8.82 -6.96 -17.04
N PRO A 96 -10.08 -6.62 -17.37
CA PRO A 96 -10.41 -5.36 -18.03
C PRO A 96 -10.17 -4.16 -17.11
N ASP A 97 -10.09 -4.37 -15.80
CA ASP A 97 -9.83 -3.31 -14.81
C ASP A 97 -8.35 -3.13 -14.50
N ALA A 98 -7.48 -4.02 -14.98
CA ALA A 98 -6.06 -3.98 -14.68
C ALA A 98 -5.32 -2.85 -15.36
N TYR A 99 -4.32 -2.36 -14.66
CA TYR A 99 -3.37 -1.40 -15.19
C TYR A 99 -2.24 -2.09 -15.95
N ALA A 100 -2.06 -1.76 -17.22
CA ALA A 100 -0.91 -2.23 -17.98
C ALA A 100 0.42 -1.61 -17.45
N PRO A 101 1.59 -2.26 -17.63
CA PRO A 101 2.89 -1.77 -17.16
C PRO A 101 3.28 -0.34 -17.61
N GLY A 102 2.82 0.09 -18.78
CA GLY A 102 2.99 1.46 -19.29
C GLY A 102 1.87 2.44 -18.88
N ALA A 103 0.82 1.92 -18.24
CA ALA A 103 -0.41 2.65 -17.90
C ALA A 103 -0.46 3.13 -16.44
N VAL A 104 0.58 2.91 -15.61
CA VAL A 104 0.65 3.37 -14.22
C VAL A 104 2.08 3.75 -13.83
N ARG A 105 2.20 4.81 -13.03
CA ARG A 105 3.38 5.13 -12.21
C ARG A 105 2.92 5.40 -10.78
N SER A 106 3.65 4.88 -9.80
CA SER A 106 3.40 5.20 -8.40
C SER A 106 3.91 6.59 -8.05
N MET A 107 3.01 7.44 -7.59
CA MET A 107 3.36 8.79 -7.13
C MET A 107 3.35 8.83 -5.59
N CYS A 108 4.52 9.05 -4.99
CA CYS A 108 4.71 8.95 -3.54
C CYS A 108 4.25 7.58 -2.99
N CYS A 109 3.88 7.50 -1.72
CA CYS A 109 3.86 6.25 -0.97
C CYS A 109 3.11 5.07 -1.60
N ARG A 110 2.00 5.27 -2.36
CA ARG A 110 1.16 4.17 -2.95
C ARG A 110 0.25 4.56 -4.13
N LEU A 111 0.19 5.83 -4.55
CA LEU A 111 -0.86 6.31 -5.45
C LEU A 111 -0.72 5.70 -6.86
N GLN A 112 -1.63 4.80 -7.25
CA GLN A 112 -1.81 4.37 -8.63
C GLN A 112 -2.79 5.29 -9.35
N LEU A 113 -2.56 5.46 -10.65
CA LEU A 113 -3.24 6.44 -11.49
C LEU A 113 -3.78 5.73 -12.73
N ASP A 114 -5.10 5.74 -12.94
CA ASP A 114 -5.67 5.20 -14.17
C ASP A 114 -5.33 6.10 -15.38
N LEU A 115 -4.30 5.72 -16.13
CA LEU A 115 -3.93 6.46 -17.34
C LEU A 115 -4.97 6.31 -18.46
N ARG A 116 -5.94 5.39 -18.42
CA ARG A 116 -6.99 5.30 -19.45
C ARG A 116 -7.89 6.54 -19.44
N GLU A 117 -8.18 7.06 -18.25
CA GLU A 117 -8.92 8.32 -18.09
C GLU A 117 -8.09 9.54 -18.53
N LEU A 118 -6.76 9.48 -18.40
CA LEU A 118 -5.83 10.50 -18.90
C LEU A 118 -5.59 10.39 -20.42
N LEU A 119 -5.58 9.18 -20.97
CA LEU A 119 -5.48 8.88 -22.40
C LEU A 119 -6.74 9.33 -23.15
N LYS A 120 -7.93 9.21 -22.53
CA LYS A 120 -9.19 9.81 -23.04
C LYS A 120 -9.09 11.34 -23.21
N ARG A 121 -8.15 12.01 -22.50
CA ARG A 121 -7.87 13.45 -22.61
C ARG A 121 -6.70 13.80 -23.56
N GLY A 122 -6.17 12.82 -24.31
CA GLY A 122 -5.39 13.07 -25.53
C GLY A 122 -3.87 13.23 -25.39
N ASN A 123 -3.21 12.56 -24.44
CA ASN A 123 -1.74 12.62 -24.32
C ASN A 123 -1.08 11.23 -24.41
N GLY A 124 -0.07 11.09 -25.28
CA GLY A 124 0.62 9.83 -25.62
C GLY A 124 1.43 9.16 -24.50
N LEU A 125 2.03 8.01 -24.86
CA LEU A 125 2.68 6.98 -24.01
C LEU A 125 3.75 7.48 -23.01
N PHE A 126 4.25 8.71 -23.17
CA PHE A 126 5.31 9.31 -22.34
C PHE A 126 4.96 10.70 -21.76
N GLY A 127 3.68 11.11 -21.73
CA GLY A 127 3.31 12.49 -21.42
C GLY A 127 2.45 12.73 -20.18
N SER A 128 1.64 11.77 -19.73
CA SER A 128 0.65 12.01 -18.65
C SER A 128 1.06 11.43 -17.29
N ALA A 129 1.81 10.32 -17.28
CA ALA A 129 2.21 9.60 -16.07
C ALA A 129 3.21 10.37 -15.19
N GLU A 130 3.99 11.28 -15.78
CA GLU A 130 4.99 12.09 -15.07
C GLU A 130 4.43 13.44 -14.59
N MET A 131 3.24 13.84 -15.09
CA MET A 131 2.64 15.15 -14.84
C MET A 131 1.30 15.05 -14.08
N THR A 132 1.31 14.35 -12.94
CA THR A 132 0.08 13.94 -12.23
C THR A 132 0.36 13.70 -10.73
N GLY A 133 -0.68 13.47 -9.93
CA GLY A 133 -0.61 13.34 -8.48
C GLY A 133 -2.00 13.51 -7.85
N SER A 134 -2.06 13.84 -6.55
CA SER A 134 -3.32 14.21 -5.88
C SER A 134 -3.23 15.63 -5.31
N LEU A 135 -4.25 16.45 -5.55
CA LEU A 135 -4.33 17.80 -4.98
C LEU A 135 -4.76 17.80 -3.52
N GLY A 136 -5.38 16.71 -3.08
CA GLY A 136 -5.85 16.57 -1.72
C GLY A 136 -6.51 15.24 -1.48
N VAL A 137 -6.43 14.82 -0.23
CA VAL A 137 -7.05 13.60 0.28
C VAL A 137 -8.04 14.00 1.37
N VAL A 138 -9.26 13.46 1.32
CA VAL A 138 -10.22 13.50 2.44
C VAL A 138 -10.54 12.06 2.81
N THR A 139 -10.24 11.69 4.07
CA THR A 139 -10.47 10.32 4.58
C THR A 139 -11.73 10.27 5.43
N ILE A 140 -12.60 9.32 5.13
CA ILE A 140 -13.84 9.06 5.88
C ILE A 140 -13.54 8.11 7.04
N ASN A 141 -14.04 8.46 8.22
CA ASN A 141 -13.94 7.64 9.41
C ASN A 141 -15.06 6.58 9.41
N MET A 142 -14.73 5.37 8.97
CA MET A 142 -15.71 4.31 8.76
C MET A 142 -16.20 3.69 10.07
N ALA A 143 -15.33 3.60 11.09
CA ALA A 143 -15.69 3.06 12.40
C ALA A 143 -16.82 3.86 13.07
N ALA A 144 -16.73 5.20 13.04
CA ALA A 144 -17.79 6.07 13.55
C ALA A 144 -19.11 5.93 12.78
N LEU A 145 -19.07 5.67 11.47
CA LEU A 145 -20.28 5.38 10.70
C LEU A 145 -20.91 4.05 11.13
N GLY A 146 -20.11 2.99 11.25
CA GLY A 146 -20.58 1.68 11.70
C GLY A 146 -21.23 1.75 13.08
N TYR A 147 -20.65 2.51 14.00
CA TYR A 147 -21.21 2.72 15.35
C TYR A 147 -22.53 3.49 15.34
N ARG A 148 -22.60 4.63 14.64
CA ARG A 148 -23.77 5.51 14.66
C ARG A 148 -25.00 4.88 14.01
N PHE A 149 -24.80 4.00 13.05
CA PHE A 149 -25.86 3.39 12.24
C PHE A 149 -25.90 1.87 12.42
N LYS A 150 -25.63 1.39 13.65
CA LYS A 150 -25.65 -0.03 13.98
C LYS A 150 -26.94 -0.71 13.50
N GLY A 151 -26.80 -1.69 12.61
CA GLY A 151 -27.91 -2.43 12.00
C GLY A 151 -28.77 -1.66 10.98
N ASP A 152 -28.44 -0.41 10.67
CA ASP A 152 -29.19 0.47 9.73
C ASP A 152 -28.33 0.81 8.51
N LEU A 153 -28.33 -0.09 7.51
CA LEU A 153 -27.51 0.09 6.30
C LEU A 153 -28.00 1.25 5.43
N ASP A 154 -29.30 1.54 5.42
CA ASP A 154 -29.87 2.66 4.65
C ASP A 154 -29.41 3.99 5.24
N GLY A 155 -29.53 4.16 6.57
CA GLY A 155 -29.04 5.36 7.27
C GLY A 155 -27.53 5.52 7.16
N PHE A 156 -26.78 4.42 7.29
CA PHE A 156 -25.33 4.39 7.07
C PHE A 156 -24.99 4.93 5.67
N THR A 157 -25.64 4.40 4.63
CA THR A 157 -25.34 4.72 3.23
C THR A 157 -25.71 6.16 2.91
N ALA A 158 -26.84 6.66 3.43
CA ALA A 158 -27.23 8.05 3.29
C ALA A 158 -26.23 9.03 3.94
N GLU A 159 -25.71 8.71 5.13
CA GLU A 159 -24.68 9.52 5.77
C GLU A 159 -23.34 9.44 5.03
N LEU A 160 -22.94 8.25 4.56
CA LEU A 160 -21.76 8.09 3.73
C LEU A 160 -21.85 8.97 2.48
N ASP A 161 -22.98 8.98 1.79
CA ASP A 161 -23.22 9.82 0.62
C ASP A 161 -23.06 11.30 0.92
N ARG A 162 -23.65 11.76 2.04
CA ARG A 162 -23.52 13.14 2.49
C ARG A 162 -22.06 13.51 2.80
N LEU A 163 -21.32 12.63 3.45
CA LEU A 163 -19.89 12.83 3.75
C LEU A 163 -19.04 12.86 2.48
N MET A 164 -19.34 11.99 1.51
CA MET A 164 -18.66 12.00 0.21
C MET A 164 -18.96 13.28 -0.58
N ASP A 165 -20.20 13.80 -0.54
CA ASP A 165 -20.54 15.07 -1.20
C ASP A 165 -19.76 16.24 -0.57
N ILE A 166 -19.61 16.24 0.76
CA ILE A 166 -18.79 17.23 1.47
C ILE A 166 -17.31 17.08 1.11
N ALA A 167 -16.80 15.86 1.02
CA ALA A 167 -15.42 15.57 0.63
C ALA A 167 -15.14 16.09 -0.80
N SER A 168 -16.00 15.77 -1.76
CA SER A 168 -15.92 16.30 -3.12
C SER A 168 -15.96 17.84 -3.12
N SER A 169 -16.95 18.44 -2.44
CA SER A 169 -17.06 19.91 -2.36
C SER A 169 -15.81 20.58 -1.75
N THR A 170 -15.16 19.92 -0.79
CA THR A 170 -13.92 20.41 -0.16
C THR A 170 -12.74 20.32 -1.13
N LEU A 171 -12.60 19.20 -1.83
CA LEU A 171 -11.52 18.98 -2.78
C LEU A 171 -11.63 19.91 -4.00
N GLU A 172 -12.83 20.18 -4.48
CA GLU A 172 -13.06 21.16 -5.57
C GLU A 172 -12.69 22.59 -5.15
N LYS A 173 -13.09 23.02 -3.94
CA LYS A 173 -12.66 24.34 -3.41
C LYS A 173 -11.14 24.42 -3.25
N LYS A 174 -10.51 23.35 -2.75
CA LYS A 174 -9.05 23.27 -2.62
C LYS A 174 -8.36 23.37 -3.98
N ARG A 175 -8.89 22.71 -5.01
CA ARG A 175 -8.37 22.78 -6.38
C ARG A 175 -8.36 24.22 -6.91
N ILE A 176 -9.47 24.95 -6.76
CA ILE A 176 -9.56 26.36 -7.16
C ILE A 176 -8.52 27.20 -6.40
N PHE A 177 -8.40 27.00 -5.09
CA PHE A 177 -7.43 27.73 -4.27
C PHE A 177 -5.98 27.46 -4.71
N VAL A 178 -5.60 26.19 -4.87
CA VAL A 178 -4.24 25.80 -5.29
C VAL A 178 -3.96 26.34 -6.70
N GLN A 179 -4.89 26.25 -7.63
CA GLN A 179 -4.72 26.83 -8.97
C GLN A 179 -4.52 28.35 -8.90
N SER A 180 -5.29 29.06 -8.07
CA SER A 180 -5.10 30.50 -7.86
C SER A 180 -3.71 30.83 -7.31
N MET A 181 -3.17 30.04 -6.38
CA MET A 181 -1.81 30.24 -5.88
C MET A 181 -0.75 29.94 -6.96
N TYR A 182 -0.98 28.91 -7.79
CA TYR A 182 -0.15 28.58 -8.94
C TYR A 182 -0.08 29.74 -9.95
N ASP A 183 -1.23 30.26 -10.36
CA ASP A 183 -1.34 31.34 -11.35
C ASP A 183 -0.72 32.65 -10.83
N ARG A 184 -0.70 32.85 -9.51
CA ARG A 184 -0.02 33.98 -8.84
C ARG A 184 1.51 33.81 -8.74
N GLY A 185 2.06 32.69 -9.22
CA GLY A 185 3.50 32.42 -9.20
C GLY A 185 4.04 31.91 -7.86
N LEU A 186 3.18 31.43 -6.94
CA LEU A 186 3.62 30.92 -5.63
C LEU A 186 4.19 29.49 -5.69
N TYR A 187 4.10 28.81 -6.83
CA TYR A 187 4.69 27.49 -7.05
C TYR A 187 5.66 27.48 -8.25
N PRO A 188 6.77 28.26 -8.20
CA PRO A 188 7.64 28.43 -9.35
C PRO A 188 8.34 27.14 -9.80
N TYR A 189 8.76 26.28 -8.85
CA TYR A 189 9.35 24.98 -9.16
C TYR A 189 8.32 24.03 -9.79
N THR A 190 7.11 23.97 -9.23
CA THR A 190 6.01 23.20 -9.80
C THR A 190 5.70 23.69 -11.21
N ALA A 191 5.60 25.01 -11.43
CA ALA A 191 5.27 25.56 -12.75
C ALA A 191 6.30 25.23 -13.84
N ARG A 192 7.57 25.02 -13.46
CA ARG A 192 8.62 24.59 -14.39
C ARG A 192 8.42 23.17 -14.93
N TYR A 193 7.93 22.24 -14.11
CA TYR A 193 7.83 20.81 -14.47
C TYR A 193 6.38 20.33 -14.67
N LEU A 194 5.41 21.03 -14.09
CA LEU A 194 3.98 20.76 -14.11
C LEU A 194 3.26 22.01 -14.62
N PRO A 195 3.07 22.15 -15.94
CA PRO A 195 2.45 23.34 -16.55
C PRO A 195 0.93 23.43 -16.26
N PHE A 196 0.32 22.37 -15.74
CA PHE A 196 -1.10 22.31 -15.39
C PHE A 196 -1.36 21.30 -14.27
N LEU A 197 -2.48 21.46 -13.56
CA LEU A 197 -2.92 20.55 -12.49
C LEU A 197 -4.14 19.70 -12.89
N ARG A 198 -4.60 19.77 -14.15
CA ARG A 198 -5.79 19.05 -14.65
C ARG A 198 -5.71 17.53 -14.58
N ASN A 199 -4.49 16.99 -14.49
CA ASN A 199 -4.23 15.56 -14.38
C ASN A 199 -4.17 15.09 -12.92
N HIS A 200 -4.28 15.99 -11.94
CA HIS A 200 -4.22 15.61 -10.53
C HIS A 200 -5.59 15.20 -10.01
N PHE A 201 -5.59 14.12 -9.23
CA PHE A 201 -6.78 13.53 -8.62
C PHE A 201 -7.28 14.32 -7.40
N SER A 202 -8.57 14.20 -7.17
CA SER A 202 -9.26 14.51 -5.92
C SER A 202 -9.50 13.18 -5.20
N THR A 203 -8.76 12.92 -4.12
CA THR A 203 -8.76 11.60 -3.48
C THR A 203 -9.72 11.54 -2.30
N ILE A 204 -10.61 10.56 -2.31
CA ILE A 204 -11.43 10.21 -1.15
C ILE A 204 -10.94 8.86 -0.66
N GLY A 205 -10.61 8.77 0.63
CA GLY A 205 -10.12 7.53 1.23
C GLY A 205 -10.96 7.10 2.42
N VAL A 206 -10.64 5.91 2.94
CA VAL A 206 -11.32 5.30 4.08
C VAL A 206 -10.32 4.89 5.15
N ASN A 207 -10.77 4.83 6.40
CA ASN A 207 -10.02 4.21 7.48
C ASN A 207 -10.95 3.55 8.51
N GLY A 208 -10.55 2.40 9.05
CA GLY A 208 -11.26 1.68 10.11
C GLY A 208 -12.45 0.87 9.61
N MET A 209 -12.36 0.24 8.43
CA MET A 209 -13.46 -0.61 7.93
C MET A 209 -13.60 -1.91 8.74
N ASN A 210 -12.53 -2.42 9.35
CA ASN A 210 -12.64 -3.53 10.29
C ASN A 210 -13.55 -3.15 11.47
N GLU A 211 -13.24 -2.03 12.14
CA GLU A 211 -14.06 -1.56 13.25
C GLU A 211 -15.42 -1.03 12.79
N MET A 212 -15.59 -0.60 11.54
CA MET A 212 -16.90 -0.31 10.95
C MET A 212 -17.81 -1.54 10.99
N VAL A 213 -17.35 -2.68 10.47
CA VAL A 213 -18.13 -3.93 10.47
C VAL A 213 -18.42 -4.36 11.90
N ARG A 214 -17.42 -4.37 12.78
CA ARG A 214 -17.58 -4.73 14.19
C ARG A 214 -18.63 -3.86 14.87
N ASN A 215 -18.53 -2.54 14.75
CA ASN A 215 -19.49 -1.63 15.37
C ASN A 215 -20.90 -1.76 14.76
N PHE A 216 -20.99 -1.93 13.44
CA PHE A 216 -22.28 -2.03 12.74
C PHE A 216 -23.05 -3.31 13.10
N THR A 217 -22.33 -4.43 13.23
CA THR A 217 -22.89 -5.74 13.51
C THR A 217 -23.02 -6.04 15.00
N GLY A 218 -22.48 -5.18 15.87
CA GLY A 218 -22.44 -5.44 17.31
C GLY A 218 -21.42 -6.51 17.70
N ASP A 219 -20.27 -6.50 17.05
CA ASP A 219 -19.12 -7.39 17.21
C ASP A 219 -19.36 -8.84 16.74
N ALA A 220 -20.38 -9.07 15.91
CA ALA A 220 -20.67 -10.39 15.36
C ALA A 220 -19.73 -10.77 14.21
N HIS A 221 -19.29 -9.77 13.43
CA HIS A 221 -18.40 -9.96 12.29
C HIS A 221 -17.31 -8.88 12.25
N ASP A 222 -16.21 -9.21 11.59
CA ASP A 222 -15.11 -8.31 11.25
C ASP A 222 -14.59 -8.65 9.82
N LEU A 223 -13.45 -8.13 9.40
CA LEU A 223 -12.92 -8.41 8.05
C LEU A 223 -12.24 -9.77 7.88
N THR A 224 -12.44 -10.69 8.80
CA THR A 224 -12.03 -12.10 8.70
C THR A 224 -13.21 -13.02 8.40
N ALA A 225 -14.45 -12.51 8.56
CA ALA A 225 -15.67 -13.23 8.25
C ALA A 225 -16.16 -12.91 6.82
N PRO A 226 -16.68 -13.90 6.05
CA PRO A 226 -17.24 -13.66 4.73
C PRO A 226 -18.28 -12.55 4.69
N GLU A 227 -19.17 -12.48 5.68
CA GLU A 227 -20.22 -11.46 5.79
C GLU A 227 -19.63 -10.05 5.98
N GLY A 228 -18.55 -9.93 6.76
CA GLY A 228 -17.87 -8.66 6.97
C GLY A 228 -17.13 -8.18 5.73
N ILE A 229 -16.49 -9.11 5.01
CA ILE A 229 -15.82 -8.83 3.73
C ILE A 229 -16.86 -8.40 2.68
N GLU A 230 -17.99 -9.11 2.55
CA GLU A 230 -19.06 -8.76 1.61
C GLU A 230 -19.61 -7.35 1.88
N MET A 231 -19.87 -7.03 3.15
CA MET A 231 -20.31 -5.68 3.55
C MET A 231 -19.30 -4.61 3.13
N ALA A 232 -18.01 -4.84 3.38
CA ALA A 232 -16.97 -3.89 3.01
C ALA A 232 -16.82 -3.73 1.50
N LEU A 233 -16.90 -4.82 0.73
CA LEU A 233 -16.87 -4.79 -0.74
C LEU A 233 -18.05 -3.97 -1.29
N GLY A 234 -19.26 -4.20 -0.80
CA GLY A 234 -20.46 -3.45 -1.22
C GLY A 234 -20.35 -1.95 -0.94
N ILE A 235 -19.80 -1.58 0.22
CA ILE A 235 -19.55 -0.17 0.57
C ILE A 235 -18.48 0.45 -0.34
N LEU A 236 -17.37 -0.24 -0.62
CA LEU A 236 -16.33 0.25 -1.52
C LEU A 236 -16.86 0.42 -2.96
N ASP A 237 -17.70 -0.50 -3.44
CA ASP A 237 -18.35 -0.40 -4.75
C ASP A 237 -19.31 0.79 -4.83
N HIS A 238 -20.11 1.01 -3.78
CA HIS A 238 -20.96 2.20 -3.66
C HIS A 238 -20.13 3.49 -3.73
N MET A 239 -19.03 3.56 -2.98
CA MET A 239 -18.12 4.70 -3.03
C MET A 239 -17.56 4.91 -4.44
N ARG A 240 -17.10 3.86 -5.12
CA ARG A 240 -16.62 3.96 -6.52
C ARG A 240 -17.68 4.53 -7.45
N ALA A 241 -18.93 4.06 -7.36
CA ALA A 241 -20.03 4.58 -8.18
C ALA A 241 -20.25 6.08 -7.95
N ARG A 242 -20.17 6.54 -6.70
CA ARG A 242 -20.25 7.97 -6.34
C ARG A 242 -19.10 8.78 -6.94
N LEU A 243 -17.87 8.24 -6.91
CA LEU A 243 -16.70 8.88 -7.52
C LEU A 243 -16.89 9.10 -9.02
N VAL A 244 -17.40 8.11 -9.76
CA VAL A 244 -17.73 8.27 -11.18
C VAL A 244 -18.71 9.43 -11.39
N GLY A 245 -19.74 9.53 -10.53
CA GLY A 245 -20.68 10.64 -10.54
C GLY A 245 -20.05 12.01 -10.28
N TYR A 246 -19.06 12.11 -9.38
CA TYR A 246 -18.30 13.36 -9.19
C TYR A 246 -17.49 13.71 -10.43
N GLN A 247 -16.78 12.75 -11.02
CA GLN A 247 -15.99 13.00 -12.24
C GLN A 247 -16.85 13.52 -13.39
N ALA A 248 -18.02 12.92 -13.60
CA ALA A 248 -18.96 13.36 -14.64
C ALA A 248 -19.48 14.78 -14.40
N ARG A 249 -19.74 15.15 -13.14
CA ARG A 249 -20.27 16.48 -12.77
C ARG A 249 -19.22 17.58 -12.79
N THR A 250 -18.02 17.32 -12.27
CA THR A 250 -16.99 18.36 -12.10
C THR A 250 -15.98 18.40 -13.23
N GLY A 251 -15.87 17.34 -14.02
CA GLY A 251 -14.82 17.20 -15.02
C GLY A 251 -13.41 17.02 -14.42
N ASN A 252 -13.29 16.76 -13.12
CA ASN A 252 -12.01 16.46 -12.47
C ASN A 252 -11.85 14.96 -12.19
N LEU A 253 -10.61 14.51 -12.06
CA LEU A 253 -10.30 13.11 -11.76
C LEU A 253 -10.51 12.83 -10.27
N TYR A 254 -11.08 11.67 -9.95
CA TYR A 254 -11.31 11.19 -8.60
C TYR A 254 -10.85 9.74 -8.45
N ASN A 255 -10.35 9.40 -7.28
CA ASN A 255 -9.93 8.03 -6.97
C ASN A 255 -10.25 7.66 -5.53
N LEU A 256 -10.40 6.35 -5.31
CA LEU A 256 -10.59 5.74 -4.00
C LEU A 256 -9.24 5.26 -3.47
N GLU A 257 -8.87 5.67 -2.26
CA GLU A 257 -7.58 5.31 -1.66
C GLU A 257 -7.73 4.57 -0.34
N ALA A 258 -6.92 3.52 -0.18
CA ALA A 258 -6.62 2.93 1.11
C ALA A 258 -5.64 3.87 1.83
N THR A 259 -6.16 4.90 2.49
CA THR A 259 -5.34 5.94 3.11
C THR A 259 -4.31 5.31 4.05
N PRO A 260 -2.99 5.63 3.94
CA PRO A 260 -1.97 5.10 4.84
C PRO A 260 -2.17 5.49 6.32
N ALA A 261 -2.93 6.57 6.55
CA ALA A 261 -3.53 6.96 7.81
C ALA A 261 -2.60 6.97 9.04
N GLU A 262 -1.28 7.19 8.87
CA GLU A 262 -0.29 7.02 9.96
C GLU A 262 -0.70 7.72 11.27
N GLY A 263 -1.03 9.02 11.19
CA GLY A 263 -1.59 9.76 12.34
C GLY A 263 -3.12 9.70 12.43
N THR A 264 -3.80 9.42 11.32
CA THR A 264 -5.27 9.42 11.24
C THR A 264 -5.87 8.22 12.00
N THR A 265 -5.23 7.04 11.97
CA THR A 265 -5.70 5.85 12.71
C THR A 265 -5.85 6.15 14.19
N TYR A 266 -4.83 6.74 14.81
CA TYR A 266 -4.84 7.14 16.22
C TYR A 266 -5.81 8.29 16.47
N ARG A 267 -5.80 9.31 15.60
CA ARG A 267 -6.61 10.52 15.78
C ARG A 267 -8.11 10.18 15.77
N PHE A 268 -8.57 9.38 14.82
CA PHE A 268 -9.97 8.96 14.75
C PHE A 268 -10.36 8.18 16.01
N ALA A 269 -9.60 7.15 16.37
CA ALA A 269 -9.88 6.35 17.57
C ALA A 269 -9.93 7.22 18.83
N LYS A 270 -8.95 8.11 19.02
CA LYS A 270 -8.88 9.01 20.18
C LYS A 270 -10.06 9.97 20.25
N GLU A 271 -10.44 10.60 19.14
CA GLU A 271 -11.55 11.56 19.13
C GLU A 271 -12.91 10.88 19.27
N ASP A 272 -13.07 9.68 18.70
CA ASP A 272 -14.31 8.91 18.83
C ASP A 272 -14.48 8.38 20.25
N ARG A 273 -13.42 7.90 20.92
CA ARG A 273 -13.53 7.46 22.33
C ARG A 273 -14.04 8.56 23.27
N LYS A 274 -13.75 9.84 22.98
CA LYS A 274 -14.28 10.97 23.76
C LYS A 274 -15.78 11.18 23.56
N ARG A 275 -16.31 10.80 22.40
CA ARG A 275 -17.70 11.03 21.98
C ARG A 275 -18.58 9.82 22.23
N PHE A 276 -18.00 8.63 22.07
CA PHE A 276 -18.64 7.31 22.09
C PHE A 276 -17.80 6.40 22.99
N PRO A 277 -18.05 6.38 24.32
CA PRO A 277 -17.21 5.64 25.27
C PRO A 277 -17.16 4.12 25.04
N ASP A 278 -18.19 3.56 24.40
CA ASP A 278 -18.38 2.14 24.13
C ASP A 278 -18.14 1.74 22.66
N ILE A 279 -17.63 2.66 21.83
CA ILE A 279 -17.24 2.34 20.45
C ILE A 279 -16.12 1.29 20.42
N LEU A 280 -16.27 0.28 19.56
CA LEU A 280 -15.28 -0.76 19.38
C LEU A 280 -14.07 -0.21 18.60
N GLN A 281 -12.88 -0.45 19.12
CA GLN A 281 -11.60 -0.02 18.57
C GLN A 281 -10.56 -1.13 18.75
N ALA A 282 -9.47 -1.08 17.99
CA ALA A 282 -8.32 -1.95 18.21
C ALA A 282 -7.35 -1.33 19.23
N GLY A 283 -6.41 -2.14 19.75
CA GLY A 283 -5.49 -1.74 20.80
C GLY A 283 -6.15 -1.57 22.17
N SER A 284 -5.38 -1.06 23.14
CA SER A 284 -5.84 -0.92 24.52
C SER A 284 -5.21 0.31 25.20
N GLY A 285 -5.80 0.73 26.32
CA GLY A 285 -5.31 1.87 27.10
C GLY A 285 -5.14 3.12 26.25
N ASP A 286 -3.95 3.72 26.26
CA ASP A 286 -3.64 4.91 25.46
C ASP A 286 -3.22 4.60 24.01
N ASN A 287 -3.01 3.34 23.68
CA ASN A 287 -2.51 2.84 22.41
C ASN A 287 -3.64 2.29 21.52
N ILE A 288 -4.82 2.91 21.58
CA ILE A 288 -5.97 2.59 20.73
C ILE A 288 -5.76 3.06 19.29
N TYR A 289 -6.34 2.37 18.32
CA TYR A 289 -6.26 2.76 16.91
C TYR A 289 -7.42 2.14 16.11
N TYR A 290 -7.60 2.63 14.89
CA TYR A 290 -8.41 1.96 13.87
C TYR A 290 -7.52 1.27 12.84
N THR A 291 -7.91 0.06 12.46
CA THR A 291 -7.22 -0.76 11.47
C THR A 291 -7.19 -0.02 10.13
N ASN A 292 -6.04 -0.07 9.45
CA ASN A 292 -5.79 0.79 8.30
C ASN A 292 -6.75 0.46 7.14
N SER A 293 -7.48 1.45 6.64
CA SER A 293 -8.38 1.27 5.48
C SER A 293 -9.34 0.07 5.63
N SER A 294 -9.20 -0.96 4.79
CA SER A 294 -9.93 -2.23 4.81
C SER A 294 -9.04 -3.45 5.08
N GLN A 295 -7.95 -3.25 5.82
CA GLN A 295 -7.09 -4.35 6.25
C GLN A 295 -7.80 -5.21 7.31
N ILE A 296 -7.48 -6.51 7.34
CA ILE A 296 -7.86 -7.40 8.43
C ILE A 296 -7.23 -6.96 9.77
N PRO A 297 -7.77 -7.40 10.93
CA PRO A 297 -7.12 -7.20 12.23
C PRO A 297 -5.66 -7.67 12.22
N VAL A 298 -4.77 -6.90 12.83
CA VAL A 298 -3.33 -7.15 12.77
C VAL A 298 -2.88 -8.37 13.57
N ASP A 299 -3.72 -8.88 14.47
CA ASP A 299 -3.51 -10.07 15.31
C ASP A 299 -4.15 -11.34 14.75
N HIS A 300 -4.77 -11.28 13.57
CA HIS A 300 -5.58 -12.38 13.05
C HIS A 300 -4.79 -13.67 12.79
N THR A 301 -3.73 -13.60 11.98
CA THR A 301 -3.01 -14.79 11.50
C THR A 301 -1.51 -14.56 11.38
N GLU A 302 -0.75 -15.65 11.46
CA GLU A 302 0.68 -15.70 11.12
C GLU A 302 0.93 -16.27 9.71
N ASP A 303 -0.14 -16.68 9.01
CA ASP A 303 -0.08 -17.18 7.64
C ASP A 303 -0.28 -16.02 6.64
N PRO A 304 0.75 -15.65 5.86
CA PRO A 304 0.61 -14.58 4.90
C PRO A 304 -0.36 -14.92 3.76
N PHE A 305 -0.54 -16.19 3.40
CA PHE A 305 -1.46 -16.59 2.35
C PHE A 305 -2.91 -16.51 2.80
N GLU A 306 -3.23 -16.87 4.05
CA GLU A 306 -4.56 -16.62 4.61
C GLU A 306 -4.89 -15.13 4.57
N ALA A 307 -3.95 -14.26 4.98
CA ALA A 307 -4.12 -12.81 4.88
C ALA A 307 -4.30 -12.33 3.43
N LEU A 308 -3.55 -12.90 2.47
CA LEU A 308 -3.67 -12.58 1.05
C LEU A 308 -5.04 -12.97 0.48
N GLU A 309 -5.57 -14.15 0.82
CA GLU A 309 -6.90 -14.61 0.38
C GLU A 309 -8.01 -13.68 0.89
N LEU A 310 -7.95 -13.27 2.16
CA LEU A 310 -8.94 -12.36 2.75
C LEU A 310 -8.84 -10.93 2.20
N GLN A 311 -7.70 -10.54 1.62
CA GLN A 311 -7.42 -9.16 1.23
C GLN A 311 -7.42 -8.91 -0.28
N ASP A 312 -7.26 -9.94 -1.13
CA ASP A 312 -7.11 -9.76 -2.58
C ASP A 312 -8.23 -8.90 -3.19
N ASP A 313 -9.48 -9.29 -2.94
CA ASP A 313 -10.66 -8.62 -3.47
C ASP A 313 -10.82 -7.20 -2.93
N LEU A 314 -10.62 -7.02 -1.62
CA LEU A 314 -10.75 -5.72 -0.95
C LEU A 314 -9.72 -4.72 -1.50
N GLN A 315 -8.46 -5.15 -1.63
CA GLN A 315 -7.41 -4.27 -2.12
C GLN A 315 -7.60 -3.91 -3.61
N CYS A 316 -8.15 -4.82 -4.42
CA CYS A 316 -8.49 -4.54 -5.82
C CYS A 316 -9.62 -3.52 -6.01
N LYS A 317 -10.35 -3.13 -4.95
CA LYS A 317 -11.38 -2.08 -5.06
C LYS A 317 -10.80 -0.67 -5.12
N TYR A 318 -9.57 -0.45 -4.67
CA TYR A 318 -8.96 0.88 -4.66
C TYR A 318 -8.41 1.24 -6.04
N THR A 319 -8.85 2.38 -6.56
CA THR A 319 -8.38 2.90 -7.87
C THR A 319 -7.23 3.90 -7.72
N GLY A 320 -6.99 4.38 -6.50
CA GLY A 320 -5.86 5.21 -6.12
C GLY A 320 -4.71 4.37 -5.58
N GLY A 321 -4.40 4.50 -4.29
CA GLY A 321 -3.34 3.71 -3.66
C GLY A 321 -3.86 2.62 -2.76
N THR A 322 -3.25 1.44 -2.87
CA THR A 322 -3.38 0.30 -1.95
C THR A 322 -2.03 -0.41 -1.84
N VAL A 323 -1.81 -1.12 -0.74
CA VAL A 323 -0.75 -2.13 -0.59
C VAL A 323 -1.17 -3.09 0.52
N LEU A 324 -0.74 -4.35 0.41
CA LEU A 324 -0.70 -5.27 1.53
C LEU A 324 0.74 -5.44 2.02
N HIS A 325 0.98 -5.17 3.29
CA HIS A 325 2.28 -5.38 3.89
C HIS A 325 2.39 -6.78 4.46
N LEU A 326 3.35 -7.54 3.97
CA LEU A 326 3.68 -8.86 4.51
C LEU A 326 4.73 -8.66 5.62
N TYR A 327 4.23 -8.34 6.82
CA TYR A 327 5.04 -8.09 8.01
C TYR A 327 5.58 -9.40 8.57
N MET A 328 6.81 -9.74 8.22
CA MET A 328 7.49 -10.96 8.66
C MET A 328 8.11 -10.78 10.05
N SER A 329 8.14 -11.83 10.85
CA SER A 329 8.70 -11.80 12.21
C SER A 329 10.19 -11.48 12.23
N GLU A 330 10.90 -11.89 11.20
CA GLU A 330 12.32 -11.63 10.99
C GLU A 330 12.70 -11.75 9.51
N LYS A 331 14.01 -11.70 9.21
CA LYS A 331 14.52 -11.93 7.85
C LYS A 331 14.20 -13.34 7.38
N LEU A 332 14.02 -13.50 6.07
CA LEU A 332 13.90 -14.82 5.47
C LEU A 332 15.26 -15.53 5.42
N SER A 333 15.22 -16.86 5.34
CA SER A 333 16.37 -17.75 5.31
C SER A 333 17.32 -17.46 4.15
N SER A 334 16.81 -17.01 3.02
CA SER A 334 17.58 -16.73 1.81
C SER A 334 16.88 -15.80 0.83
N SER A 335 17.68 -15.26 -0.10
CA SER A 335 17.21 -14.55 -1.30
C SER A 335 16.25 -15.42 -2.12
N ASP A 336 16.55 -16.71 -2.25
CA ASP A 336 15.74 -17.67 -3.00
C ASP A 336 14.37 -17.89 -2.36
N ALA A 337 14.30 -17.95 -1.03
CA ALA A 337 13.04 -18.02 -0.31
C ALA A 337 12.19 -16.76 -0.53
N ALA A 338 12.77 -15.57 -0.40
CA ALA A 338 12.07 -14.31 -0.65
C ALA A 338 11.58 -14.20 -2.11
N ARG A 339 12.43 -14.60 -3.05
CA ARG A 339 12.13 -14.62 -4.48
C ARG A 339 10.99 -15.59 -4.81
N GLY A 340 11.06 -16.82 -4.32
CA GLY A 340 10.05 -17.85 -4.51
C GLY A 340 8.70 -17.42 -3.93
N PHE A 341 8.70 -16.93 -2.69
CA PHE A 341 7.50 -16.43 -2.02
C PHE A 341 6.85 -15.28 -2.81
N LEU A 342 7.60 -14.22 -3.13
CA LEU A 342 7.06 -13.08 -3.89
C LEU A 342 6.60 -13.49 -5.29
N ARG A 343 7.30 -14.40 -5.97
CA ARG A 343 6.86 -14.94 -7.27
C ARG A 343 5.51 -15.63 -7.15
N THR A 344 5.31 -16.46 -6.13
CA THR A 344 4.04 -17.12 -5.85
C THR A 344 2.94 -16.10 -5.57
N VAL A 345 3.18 -15.14 -4.69
CA VAL A 345 2.23 -14.08 -4.34
C VAL A 345 1.80 -13.29 -5.58
N LEU A 346 2.76 -12.78 -6.34
CA LEU A 346 2.51 -11.93 -7.51
C LEU A 346 1.86 -12.69 -8.67
N THR A 347 2.03 -14.02 -8.75
CA THR A 347 1.41 -14.85 -9.80
C THR A 347 0.01 -15.36 -9.43
N ARG A 348 -0.24 -15.59 -8.14
CA ARG A 348 -1.50 -16.16 -7.65
C ARG A 348 -2.55 -15.07 -7.41
N TYR A 349 -2.15 -13.94 -6.86
CA TYR A 349 -3.05 -12.87 -6.44
C TYR A 349 -3.05 -11.68 -7.39
N ARG A 350 -4.12 -10.87 -7.32
CA ARG A 350 -4.34 -9.70 -8.18
C ARG A 350 -3.96 -8.40 -7.51
N LEU A 351 -3.77 -8.41 -6.19
CA LEU A 351 -3.31 -7.27 -5.37
C LEU A 351 -2.28 -6.42 -6.14
N PRO A 352 -2.53 -5.11 -6.31
CA PRO A 352 -1.67 -4.27 -7.13
C PRO A 352 -0.27 -4.06 -6.54
N TYR A 353 -0.17 -4.09 -5.21
CA TYR A 353 1.06 -3.83 -4.47
C TYR A 353 1.18 -4.71 -3.26
N VAL A 354 2.38 -5.26 -3.06
CA VAL A 354 2.78 -5.92 -1.83
C VAL A 354 4.15 -5.44 -1.37
N THR A 355 4.44 -5.58 -0.07
CA THR A 355 5.81 -5.51 0.45
C THR A 355 6.14 -6.80 1.15
N LEU A 356 7.41 -7.22 1.09
CA LEU A 356 7.99 -8.17 2.04
C LEU A 356 8.69 -7.35 3.11
N THR A 357 8.32 -7.48 4.37
CA THR A 357 8.76 -6.56 5.44
C THR A 357 9.19 -7.34 6.68
N PRO A 358 10.44 -7.81 6.71
CA PRO A 358 11.09 -8.29 7.92
C PRO A 358 11.11 -7.24 9.02
N VAL A 359 10.84 -7.67 10.25
CA VAL A 359 11.21 -6.91 11.45
C VAL A 359 12.64 -7.28 11.85
N PHE A 360 13.40 -6.28 12.29
CA PHE A 360 14.76 -6.47 12.73
C PHE A 360 15.13 -5.42 13.76
N SER A 361 16.22 -5.65 14.48
CA SER A 361 16.74 -4.72 15.46
C SER A 361 18.14 -4.27 15.09
N VAL A 362 18.55 -3.08 15.53
CA VAL A 362 19.91 -2.57 15.30
C VAL A 362 20.54 -2.17 16.62
N CYS A 363 21.69 -2.78 16.91
CA CYS A 363 22.59 -2.37 17.98
C CYS A 363 23.62 -1.38 17.45
N ASP A 364 23.84 -0.27 18.15
CA ASP A 364 24.81 0.76 17.72
C ASP A 364 26.26 0.23 17.66
N THR A 365 26.56 -0.88 18.33
CA THR A 365 27.88 -1.54 18.33
C THR A 365 27.96 -2.74 17.39
N HIS A 366 26.98 -3.65 17.46
CA HIS A 366 27.02 -4.94 16.75
C HIS A 366 26.17 -4.97 15.47
N GLY A 367 25.46 -3.88 15.16
CA GLY A 367 24.68 -3.73 13.94
C GLY A 367 23.40 -4.55 13.93
N TYR A 368 23.09 -5.13 12.77
CA TYR A 368 21.84 -5.83 12.48
C TYR A 368 21.63 -7.07 13.35
N LEU A 369 20.42 -7.21 13.90
CA LEU A 369 19.94 -8.38 14.64
C LEU A 369 18.62 -8.85 14.03
N ALA A 370 18.47 -10.17 13.85
CA ALA A 370 17.25 -10.75 13.30
C ALA A 370 16.09 -10.66 14.31
N GLY A 371 14.94 -10.18 13.83
CA GLY A 371 13.72 -10.05 14.61
C GLY A 371 13.74 -8.90 15.63
N GLU A 372 12.70 -8.88 16.47
CA GLU A 372 12.58 -7.94 17.58
C GLU A 372 13.43 -8.39 18.77
N GLN A 373 14.47 -7.62 19.07
CA GLN A 373 15.38 -7.87 20.18
C GLN A 373 15.62 -6.57 20.94
N PRO A 374 14.82 -6.24 21.97
CA PRO A 374 14.92 -4.98 22.70
C PRO A 374 16.31 -4.70 23.29
N ASP A 375 17.04 -5.77 23.62
CA ASP A 375 18.40 -5.74 24.13
C ASP A 375 19.31 -6.60 23.24
N CYS A 376 20.52 -6.12 22.98
CA CYS A 376 21.49 -6.82 22.16
C CYS A 376 22.01 -8.07 22.90
N PRO A 377 21.99 -9.27 22.28
CA PRO A 377 22.43 -10.50 22.93
C PRO A 377 23.95 -10.55 23.21
N GLU A 378 24.73 -9.68 22.55
CA GLU A 378 26.19 -9.64 22.68
C GLU A 378 26.69 -8.67 23.75
N CYS A 379 26.15 -7.44 23.82
CA CYS A 379 26.56 -6.43 24.82
C CYS A 379 25.51 -6.07 25.87
N GLY A 380 24.26 -6.54 25.73
CA GLY A 380 23.17 -6.19 26.63
C GLY A 380 22.68 -4.75 26.55
N SER A 381 23.13 -3.96 25.56
CA SER A 381 22.62 -2.61 25.34
C SER A 381 21.26 -2.62 24.64
N SER A 382 20.43 -1.64 24.95
CA SER A 382 19.16 -1.44 24.25
C SER A 382 19.39 -1.25 22.74
N THR A 383 18.49 -1.78 21.93
CA THR A 383 18.53 -1.73 20.47
C THR A 383 17.39 -0.87 19.91
N LYS A 384 17.47 -0.55 18.63
CA LYS A 384 16.37 0.07 17.88
C LYS A 384 15.66 -1.01 17.08
N VAL A 385 14.40 -1.31 17.39
CA VAL A 385 13.55 -2.18 16.56
C VAL A 385 13.06 -1.40 15.35
N TRP A 386 13.31 -1.90 14.14
CA TRP A 386 12.96 -1.29 12.86
C TRP A 386 11.90 -2.11 12.12
N THR A 387 10.89 -1.41 11.62
CA THR A 387 9.90 -1.95 10.70
C THR A 387 9.24 -0.83 9.90
N ARG A 388 8.34 -1.18 8.97
CA ARG A 388 7.52 -0.18 8.29
C ARG A 388 6.40 0.29 9.21
N VAL A 389 6.45 1.56 9.62
CA VAL A 389 5.35 2.18 10.38
C VAL A 389 4.03 2.12 9.61
N MET A 390 4.13 2.37 8.31
CA MET A 390 3.10 2.22 7.30
C MET A 390 3.82 1.98 5.99
N GLY A 391 4.39 3.04 5.40
CA GLY A 391 4.95 2.94 4.06
C GLY A 391 6.46 2.98 3.94
N TYR A 392 7.16 3.27 5.03
CA TYR A 392 8.59 3.50 5.06
C TYR A 392 9.14 3.07 6.41
N PHE A 393 10.44 2.82 6.49
CA PHE A 393 11.09 2.32 7.69
C PHE A 393 11.30 3.43 8.72
N ARG A 394 10.96 3.12 9.97
CA ARG A 394 11.25 3.92 11.16
C ARG A 394 11.53 2.99 12.34
N PRO A 395 12.29 3.44 13.33
CA PRO A 395 12.36 2.71 14.59
C PRO A 395 11.02 2.81 15.30
N VAL A 396 10.58 1.72 15.94
CA VAL A 396 9.29 1.60 16.65
C VAL A 396 9.14 2.67 17.73
N ASP A 397 10.24 3.07 18.38
CA ASP A 397 10.24 4.14 19.38
C ASP A 397 9.83 5.51 18.83
N SER A 398 9.93 5.71 17.51
CA SER A 398 9.47 6.93 16.84
C SER A 398 8.01 6.87 16.40
N PHE A 399 7.31 5.76 16.63
CA PHE A 399 5.92 5.61 16.21
C PHE A 399 5.01 6.44 17.10
N ASN A 400 3.90 6.93 16.53
CA ASN A 400 2.85 7.52 17.34
C ASN A 400 2.15 6.46 18.20
N LYS A 401 1.42 6.89 19.25
CA LYS A 401 0.76 5.99 20.21
C LYS A 401 -0.11 4.90 19.56
N GLY A 402 -0.89 5.24 18.53
CA GLY A 402 -1.73 4.26 17.84
C GLY A 402 -0.90 3.24 17.08
N LYS A 403 0.16 3.67 16.39
CA LYS A 403 1.08 2.75 15.68
C LYS A 403 1.92 1.88 16.61
N VAL A 404 2.27 2.36 17.80
CA VAL A 404 2.83 1.52 18.87
C VAL A 404 1.84 0.44 19.29
N GLY A 405 0.55 0.78 19.43
CA GLY A 405 -0.50 -0.18 19.74
C GLY A 405 -0.68 -1.23 18.65
N GLU A 406 -0.74 -0.78 17.40
CA GLU A 406 -0.85 -1.64 16.22
C GLU A 406 0.34 -2.60 16.11
N HIS A 407 1.57 -2.12 16.30
CA HIS A 407 2.75 -2.95 16.27
C HIS A 407 2.76 -3.99 17.41
N ARG A 408 2.42 -3.59 18.65
CA ARG A 408 2.37 -4.52 19.80
C ARG A 408 1.31 -5.60 19.66
N GLN A 409 0.18 -5.28 19.02
CA GLN A 409 -0.89 -6.24 18.80
C GLN A 409 -0.58 -7.16 17.61
N ARG A 410 0.29 -6.74 16.69
CA ARG A 410 0.53 -7.46 15.44
C ARG A 410 1.05 -8.87 15.68
N ARG A 411 0.35 -9.83 15.07
CA ARG A 411 0.87 -11.17 14.83
C ARG A 411 1.66 -11.12 13.51
N HIS A 412 2.98 -11.30 13.62
CA HIS A 412 3.85 -11.28 12.45
C HIS A 412 3.74 -12.60 11.68
N PHE A 413 3.91 -12.52 10.36
CA PHE A 413 3.96 -13.69 9.50
C PHE A 413 5.28 -14.44 9.69
N THR A 414 5.24 -15.76 9.58
CA THR A 414 6.44 -16.61 9.71
C THR A 414 6.86 -17.14 8.35
N GLU A 415 8.17 -17.37 8.17
CA GLU A 415 8.67 -17.99 6.94
C GLU A 415 8.10 -19.41 6.77
N ASP A 416 8.00 -20.18 7.85
CA ASP A 416 7.42 -21.53 7.79
C ASP A 416 6.01 -21.53 7.18
N ALA A 417 5.15 -20.57 7.54
CA ALA A 417 3.83 -20.42 6.93
C ALA A 417 3.91 -19.90 5.49
N ALA A 418 4.85 -18.99 5.19
CA ALA A 418 5.08 -18.45 3.85
C ALA A 418 5.63 -19.50 2.84
N MET A 419 6.21 -20.59 3.33
CA MET A 419 6.81 -21.65 2.51
C MET A 419 5.89 -22.87 2.32
N VAL A 420 4.68 -22.86 2.89
CA VAL A 420 3.68 -23.90 2.63
C VAL A 420 3.02 -23.63 1.27
N GLU A 421 3.48 -24.31 0.22
CA GLU A 421 2.90 -24.18 -1.13
C GLU A 421 1.42 -24.61 -1.20
N ASN A 422 0.95 -25.45 -0.26
CA ASN A 422 -0.41 -26.01 -0.25
C ASN A 422 -1.14 -25.75 1.07
N LEU A 423 -1.86 -24.64 1.15
CA LEU A 423 -2.88 -24.42 2.18
C LEU A 423 -4.01 -25.46 2.16
N PHE A 424 -4.20 -26.20 1.05
CA PHE A 424 -5.31 -27.13 0.85
C PHE A 424 -5.02 -28.61 1.17
N ASP A 425 -3.79 -28.98 1.57
CA ASP A 425 -3.53 -30.33 2.10
C ASP A 425 -3.81 -30.43 3.63
N ARG A 426 -4.28 -29.34 4.26
CA ARG A 426 -4.69 -29.34 5.68
C ARG A 426 -6.18 -29.65 5.91
N ALA A 427 -6.95 -29.89 4.85
CA ALA A 427 -8.30 -30.46 4.94
C ALA A 427 -8.26 -31.96 4.61
N GLY A 428 -7.74 -32.75 5.56
CA GLY A 428 -7.74 -34.22 5.54
C GLY A 428 -8.14 -34.77 6.88
#